data_AF-A0A957J503-F1
#
_entry.id   AF-A0A957J503-F1
#
_cell.length_a   1.000
_cell.length_b   1.000
_cell.length_c   1.000
_cell.angle_alpha   90.00
_cell.angle_beta   90.00
_cell.angle_gamma   90.00
#
_symmetry.space_group_name_H-M   'P 1'
#
loop_
_entity.id
_entity.type
_entity.pdbx_description
1 polymer ?
#
loop_
_entity_poly.entity_id
_entity_poly.type
_entity_poly.pdbx_seq_one_letter_code
_entity_poly.pdbx_strand_id
1 'polypeptide(L)'
;PEEINLVVPGADFGWPGCYGYQEAALNRGGTAALCAQTRAPVVLFSPQSTPTSIAISPWQPDTLLVALWIDKMVMRVSYELEGDNARGTAVPFITGFAAPQHLLVLPDQSLLVSDHADGTLYRITQP
;
A
#
# COMPACT_ATOMS: atom_id res chain seq x y z
N PRO A 1 -7.06 -8.24 5.13
CA PRO A 1 -6.81 -6.82 4.75
C PRO A 1 -5.68 -6.83 3.72
N GLU A 2 -5.48 -5.72 2.99
CA GLU A 2 -4.26 -5.54 2.20
C GLU A 2 -3.31 -4.59 2.96
N GLU A 3 -2.00 -4.66 2.71
CA GLU A 3 -1.00 -4.09 3.61
C GLU A 3 0.18 -3.46 2.88
N ILE A 4 0.75 -2.40 3.47
CA ILE A 4 2.13 -1.98 3.18
C ILE A 4 3.00 -2.42 4.34
N ASN A 5 4.12 -3.08 4.04
CA ASN A 5 5.12 -3.49 5.02
C ASN A 5 6.45 -2.77 4.77
N LEU A 6 7.10 -2.27 5.82
CA LEU A 6 8.49 -1.82 5.75
C LEU A 6 9.41 -3.03 5.89
N VAL A 7 9.92 -3.49 4.75
CA VAL A 7 10.74 -4.71 4.65
C VAL A 7 12.13 -4.47 5.22
N VAL A 8 12.51 -5.28 6.21
CA VAL A 8 13.85 -5.28 6.81
C VAL A 8 14.41 -6.71 6.87
N PRO A 9 15.74 -6.89 6.84
CA PRO A 9 16.34 -8.23 6.83
C PRO A 9 15.91 -9.08 8.02
N GLY A 10 15.49 -10.31 7.76
CA GLY A 10 15.19 -11.31 8.80
C GLY A 10 13.87 -11.11 9.56
N ALA A 11 13.10 -10.05 9.27
CA ALA A 11 11.80 -9.86 9.91
C ALA A 11 10.74 -10.84 9.40
N ASP A 12 9.88 -11.28 10.30
CA ASP A 12 8.67 -12.05 10.00
C ASP A 12 7.47 -11.10 9.91
N PHE A 13 6.77 -11.10 8.77
CA PHE A 13 5.56 -10.29 8.53
C PHE A 13 4.26 -11.08 8.76
N GLY A 14 4.36 -12.31 9.26
CA GLY A 14 3.26 -13.05 9.88
C GLY A 14 2.53 -14.05 8.98
N TRP A 15 2.55 -13.89 7.66
CA TRP A 15 1.90 -14.86 6.77
C TRP A 15 2.54 -16.26 6.89
N PRO A 16 1.77 -17.37 6.94
CA PRO A 16 0.31 -17.46 6.80
C PRO A 16 -0.47 -17.47 8.12
N GLY A 17 0.22 -17.47 9.26
CA GLY A 17 -0.41 -17.62 10.58
C GLY A 17 -0.99 -16.32 11.15
N CYS A 18 -0.58 -15.17 10.62
CA CYS A 18 -0.95 -13.86 11.10
C CYS A 18 -1.24 -12.90 9.93
N TYR A 19 -2.05 -11.88 10.18
CA TYR A 19 -2.40 -10.85 9.21
C TYR A 19 -2.72 -9.53 9.94
N GLY A 20 -2.86 -8.44 9.19
CA GLY A 20 -3.26 -7.15 9.73
C GLY A 20 -2.28 -6.65 10.78
N TYR A 21 -2.81 -6.00 11.83
CA TYR A 21 -2.01 -5.61 12.98
C TYR A 21 -1.78 -6.80 13.93
N GLN A 22 -1.09 -7.83 13.43
CA GLN A 22 -0.68 -9.02 14.18
C GLN A 22 -1.86 -9.86 14.72
N GLU A 23 -2.94 -9.94 13.94
CA GLU A 23 -4.10 -10.77 14.24
C GLU A 23 -3.83 -12.23 13.87
N ALA A 24 -4.28 -13.16 14.71
CA ALA A 24 -4.09 -14.59 14.48
C ALA A 24 -5.09 -15.15 13.47
N ALA A 25 -4.57 -15.75 12.38
CA ALA A 25 -5.36 -16.56 11.46
C ALA A 25 -5.62 -17.95 12.09
N LEU A 26 -6.70 -18.07 12.86
CA LEU A 26 -7.03 -19.32 13.58
C LEU A 26 -7.20 -20.53 12.63
N ASN A 27 -7.70 -20.29 11.42
CA ASN A 27 -7.83 -21.32 10.37
C ASN A 27 -6.49 -21.72 9.72
N ARG A 28 -5.39 -21.06 10.06
CA ARG A 28 -4.02 -21.32 9.58
C ARG A 28 -3.06 -21.67 10.72
N GLY A 29 -3.59 -22.01 11.91
CA GLY A 29 -2.77 -22.36 13.07
C GLY A 29 -2.10 -21.16 13.75
N GLY A 30 -2.52 -19.94 13.45
CA GLY A 30 -2.07 -18.73 14.12
C GLY A 30 -2.42 -18.71 15.61
N THR A 31 -1.55 -18.12 16.42
CA THR A 31 -1.82 -17.87 17.85
C THR A 31 -1.40 -16.44 18.20
N ALA A 32 -1.98 -15.88 19.25
CA ALA A 32 -1.59 -14.55 19.74
C ALA A 32 -0.10 -14.48 20.10
N ALA A 33 0.46 -15.56 20.67
CA ALA A 33 1.88 -15.64 21.03
C ALA A 33 2.80 -15.66 19.79
N LEU A 34 2.39 -16.31 18.71
CA LEU A 34 3.10 -16.26 17.43
C LEU A 34 3.03 -14.86 16.83
N CYS A 35 1.83 -14.29 16.71
CA CYS A 35 1.64 -13.00 16.04
C CYS A 35 2.26 -11.83 16.81
N ALA A 36 2.36 -11.90 18.14
CA ALA A 36 3.08 -10.90 18.93
C ALA A 36 4.58 -10.80 18.58
N GLN A 37 5.16 -11.80 17.91
CA GLN A 37 6.56 -11.82 17.48
C GLN A 37 6.74 -11.33 16.03
N THR A 38 5.64 -11.15 15.29
CA THR A 38 5.68 -10.68 13.90
C THR A 38 5.76 -9.17 13.86
N ARG A 39 6.09 -8.63 12.69
CA ARG A 39 6.18 -7.20 12.45
C ARG A 39 4.84 -6.68 11.95
N ALA A 40 4.34 -5.62 12.56
CA ALA A 40 3.12 -4.95 12.12
C ALA A 40 3.34 -4.18 10.80
N PRO A 41 2.31 -4.12 9.94
CA PRO A 41 2.35 -3.33 8.72
C PRO A 41 2.35 -1.83 9.01
N VAL A 42 2.81 -1.05 8.03
CA VAL A 42 2.80 0.41 8.06
C VAL A 42 1.37 0.94 8.02
N VAL A 43 0.54 0.37 7.13
CA VAL A 43 -0.86 0.75 6.98
C VAL A 43 -1.65 -0.43 6.40
N LEU A 44 -2.96 -0.46 6.67
CA LEU A 44 -3.91 -1.38 6.07
C LEU A 44 -4.80 -0.69 5.04
N PHE A 45 -5.20 -1.44 4.02
CA PHE A 45 -6.31 -1.11 3.14
C PHE A 45 -7.47 -2.07 3.36
N SER A 46 -8.64 -1.71 2.81
CA SER A 46 -9.81 -2.58 2.78
C SER A 46 -9.45 -3.96 2.21
N PRO A 47 -9.95 -5.07 2.78
CA PRO A 47 -9.76 -6.40 2.23
C PRO A 47 -10.17 -6.46 0.75
N GLN A 48 -9.42 -7.18 -0.08
CA GLN A 48 -9.68 -7.38 -1.52
C GLN A 48 -9.50 -6.13 -2.39
N SER A 49 -8.99 -5.02 -1.83
CA SER A 49 -8.73 -3.78 -2.59
C SER A 49 -7.67 -3.94 -3.70
N THR A 50 -6.88 -5.02 -3.63
CA THR A 50 -5.91 -5.43 -4.67
C THR A 50 -4.91 -4.32 -4.99
N PRO A 51 -4.00 -3.96 -4.06
CA PRO A 51 -2.92 -3.04 -4.34
C PRO A 51 -1.99 -3.63 -5.41
N THR A 52 -1.75 -2.88 -6.49
CA THR A 52 -1.02 -3.36 -7.67
C THR A 52 0.28 -2.62 -7.92
N SER A 53 0.42 -1.41 -7.38
CA SER A 53 1.62 -0.58 -7.56
C SER A 53 1.75 0.43 -6.45
N ILE A 54 3.00 0.76 -6.12
CA ILE A 54 3.39 1.77 -5.14
C ILE A 54 4.46 2.68 -5.76
N ALA A 55 4.36 3.99 -5.52
CA ALA A 55 5.37 4.97 -5.91
C ALA A 55 5.54 6.02 -4.81
N ILE A 56 6.72 6.64 -4.72
CA ILE A 56 6.91 7.82 -3.87
C ILE A 56 6.25 9.01 -4.56
N SER A 57 5.49 9.81 -3.83
CA SER A 57 4.88 11.04 -4.37
C SER A 57 5.96 11.99 -4.87
N PRO A 58 5.88 12.51 -6.10
CA PRO A 58 6.84 13.50 -6.59
C PRO A 58 6.64 14.88 -5.95
N TRP A 59 5.53 15.12 -5.26
CA TRP A 59 5.15 16.44 -4.75
C TRP A 59 5.28 16.61 -3.24
N GLN A 60 5.33 15.49 -2.51
CA GLN A 60 5.37 15.49 -1.04
C GLN A 60 6.40 14.46 -0.58
N PRO A 61 7.47 14.90 0.12
CA PRO A 61 8.34 13.95 0.81
C PRO A 61 7.50 13.15 1.82
N ASP A 62 7.93 11.93 2.13
CA ASP A 62 7.28 11.04 3.11
C ASP A 62 5.84 10.63 2.77
N THR A 63 5.52 10.63 1.48
CA THR A 63 4.22 10.22 0.97
C THR A 63 4.37 9.15 -0.11
N LEU A 64 3.62 8.07 0.03
CA LEU A 64 3.48 7.01 -0.97
C LEU A 64 2.14 7.16 -1.70
N LEU A 65 2.12 6.77 -2.97
CA LEU A 65 0.94 6.62 -3.80
C LEU A 65 0.73 5.14 -4.07
N VAL A 66 -0.49 4.63 -3.91
CA VAL A 66 -0.80 3.21 -4.10
C VAL A 66 -2.00 3.05 -5.00
N ALA A 67 -1.86 2.32 -6.10
CA ALA A 67 -2.97 1.96 -6.97
C ALA A 67 -3.73 0.79 -6.35
N LEU A 68 -5.03 0.96 -6.12
CA LEU A 68 -5.95 -0.09 -5.69
C LEU A 68 -6.85 -0.45 -6.88
N TRP A 69 -6.59 -1.62 -7.48
CA TRP A 69 -7.26 -2.03 -8.71
C TRP A 69 -8.77 -2.17 -8.49
N ILE A 70 -9.18 -2.96 -7.49
CA ILE A 70 -10.60 -3.27 -7.26
C ILE A 70 -11.35 -2.05 -6.73
N ASP A 71 -10.71 -1.25 -5.88
CA ASP A 71 -11.29 -0.04 -5.31
C ASP A 71 -11.26 1.16 -6.29
N LYS A 72 -10.65 0.98 -7.48
CA LYS A 72 -10.69 1.94 -8.60
C LYS A 72 -10.13 3.32 -8.27
N MET A 73 -9.10 3.36 -7.44
CA MET A 73 -8.50 4.60 -6.99
C MET A 73 -7.00 4.49 -6.75
N VAL A 74 -6.36 5.65 -6.71
CA VAL A 74 -5.04 5.81 -6.12
C VAL A 74 -5.21 6.37 -4.72
N MET A 75 -4.63 5.69 -3.74
CA MET A 75 -4.52 6.15 -2.35
C MET A 75 -3.24 6.96 -2.18
N ARG A 76 -3.29 7.94 -1.28
CA ARG A 76 -2.11 8.58 -0.70
C ARG A 76 -1.88 8.03 0.70
N VAL A 77 -0.66 7.61 0.98
CA VAL A 77 -0.24 7.12 2.30
C VAL A 77 0.87 8.03 2.83
N SER A 78 0.56 8.84 3.84
CA SER A 78 1.60 9.50 4.64
C SER A 78 2.17 8.49 5.64
N TYR A 79 3.46 8.55 5.92
CA TYR A 79 4.09 7.67 6.91
C TYR A 79 5.10 8.41 7.79
N GLU A 80 5.30 7.87 8.99
CA GLU A 80 6.29 8.33 9.97
C GLU A 80 7.11 7.13 10.43
N LEU A 81 8.42 7.28 10.54
CA LEU A 81 9.31 6.24 11.05
C LEU A 81 9.16 6.10 12.57
N GLU A 82 9.05 4.86 13.05
CA GLU A 82 9.01 4.50 14.46
C GLU A 82 10.10 3.48 14.77
N GLY A 83 11.26 3.97 15.22
CA GLY A 83 12.42 3.13 15.48
C GLY A 83 12.92 2.47 14.20
N ASP A 84 12.81 1.14 14.13
CA ASP A 84 13.15 0.38 12.92
C ASP A 84 11.95 0.16 11.98
N ASN A 85 10.73 0.58 12.35
CA ASN A 85 9.48 0.43 11.59
C ASN A 85 8.89 1.78 11.14
N ALA A 86 7.65 1.76 10.64
CA ALA A 86 6.88 2.95 10.32
C ALA A 86 5.39 2.76 10.61
N ARG A 87 4.66 3.86 10.81
CA ARG A 87 3.19 3.92 10.81
C ARG A 87 2.71 4.86 9.72
N GLY A 88 1.59 4.52 9.11
CA GLY A 88 1.02 5.31 8.02
C GLY A 88 -0.47 5.55 8.15
N THR A 89 -0.94 6.55 7.40
CA THR A 89 -2.35 6.89 7.24
C THR A 89 -2.67 6.92 5.76
N ALA A 90 -3.64 6.11 5.33
CA ALA A 90 -4.08 6.04 3.94
C ALA A 90 -5.37 6.85 3.73
N VAL A 91 -5.40 7.69 2.71
CA VAL A 91 -6.58 8.44 2.28
C VAL A 91 -6.75 8.38 0.75
N PRO A 92 -7.98 8.40 0.21
CA PRO A 92 -8.18 8.51 -1.23
C PRO A 92 -7.50 9.76 -1.80
N PHE A 93 -6.90 9.63 -2.99
CA PHE A 93 -6.23 10.73 -3.68
C PHE A 93 -6.83 11.00 -5.06
N ILE A 94 -6.83 10.00 -5.95
CA ILE A 94 -7.43 10.12 -7.29
C ILE A 94 -8.44 9.00 -7.48
N THR A 95 -9.68 9.37 -7.78
CA THR A 95 -10.79 8.47 -8.03
C THR A 95 -11.24 8.55 -9.49
N GLY A 96 -12.09 7.62 -9.92
CA GLY A 96 -12.71 7.67 -11.25
C GLY A 96 -11.98 6.84 -12.31
N PHE A 97 -10.96 6.09 -11.91
CA PHE A 97 -10.39 5.03 -12.74
C PHE A 97 -11.39 3.88 -12.90
N ALA A 98 -11.18 3.04 -13.91
CA ALA A 98 -11.91 1.80 -14.08
C ALA A 98 -11.14 0.63 -13.42
N ALA A 99 -9.82 0.60 -13.57
CA ALA A 99 -8.92 -0.42 -13.04
C ALA A 99 -7.45 0.06 -12.99
N PRO A 100 -7.07 0.96 -12.06
CA PRO A 100 -5.71 1.48 -12.00
C PRO A 100 -4.73 0.36 -11.61
N GLN A 101 -3.62 0.23 -12.34
CA GLN A 101 -2.69 -0.90 -12.19
C GLN A 101 -1.25 -0.48 -11.87
N HIS A 102 -0.66 0.44 -12.64
CA HIS A 102 0.73 0.84 -12.45
C HIS A 102 0.88 2.34 -12.29
N LEU A 103 1.79 2.71 -11.39
CA LEU A 103 2.21 4.06 -11.11
C LEU A 103 3.67 4.23 -11.56
N LEU A 104 3.96 5.31 -12.28
CA LEU A 104 5.32 5.67 -12.65
C LEU A 104 5.52 7.18 -12.51
N VAL A 105 6.47 7.56 -11.66
CA VAL A 105 6.89 8.96 -11.53
C VAL A 105 7.92 9.28 -12.60
N LEU A 106 7.70 10.38 -13.32
CA LEU A 106 8.59 10.87 -14.37
C LEU A 106 9.56 11.94 -13.84
N PRO A 107 10.70 12.19 -14.54
CA PRO A 107 11.68 13.20 -14.12
C PRO A 107 11.12 14.63 -14.01
N ASP A 108 10.03 14.94 -14.72
CA ASP A 108 9.35 16.23 -14.66
C ASP A 108 8.31 16.31 -13.52
N GLN A 109 8.38 15.41 -12.55
CA GLN A 109 7.51 15.34 -11.38
C GLN A 109 6.03 15.08 -11.71
N SER A 110 5.73 14.63 -12.93
CA SER A 110 4.41 14.08 -13.25
C SER A 110 4.32 12.60 -12.92
N LEU A 111 3.09 12.13 -12.70
CA LEU A 111 2.77 10.73 -12.44
C LEU A 111 2.03 10.14 -13.63
N LEU A 112 2.50 9.01 -14.16
CA LEU A 112 1.72 8.17 -15.05
C LEU A 112 0.93 7.14 -14.26
N VAL A 113 -0.34 6.96 -14.62
CA VAL A 113 -1.21 5.89 -14.12
C VAL A 113 -1.71 5.08 -15.30
N SER A 114 -1.46 3.77 -15.30
CA SER A 114 -2.08 2.88 -16.29
C SER A 114 -3.43 2.37 -15.78
N ASP A 115 -4.46 2.44 -16.62
CA ASP A 115 -5.74 1.80 -16.38
C ASP A 115 -5.84 0.51 -17.22
N HIS A 116 -5.94 -0.63 -16.53
CA HIS A 116 -5.96 -1.94 -17.17
C HIS A 116 -7.28 -2.21 -17.91
N ALA A 117 -8.38 -1.55 -17.54
CA ALA A 117 -9.69 -1.87 -18.11
C ALA A 117 -9.77 -1.57 -19.61
N ASP A 118 -9.12 -0.48 -20.04
CA ASP A 118 -9.18 0.03 -21.42
C ASP A 118 -7.79 0.33 -22.02
N GLY A 119 -6.72 0.19 -21.24
CA GLY A 119 -5.35 0.48 -21.67
C GLY A 119 -5.00 1.97 -21.68
N THR A 120 -5.84 2.84 -21.11
CA THR A 120 -5.58 4.28 -21.04
C THR A 120 -4.39 4.56 -20.11
N LEU A 121 -3.52 5.48 -20.53
CA LEU A 121 -2.48 6.06 -19.68
C LEU A 121 -2.88 7.49 -19.32
N TYR A 122 -3.04 7.75 -18.03
CA TYR A 122 -3.27 9.09 -17.51
C TYR A 122 -1.95 9.71 -17.10
N ARG A 123 -1.79 11.00 -17.37
CA ARG A 123 -0.68 11.81 -16.86
C ARG A 123 -1.21 12.85 -15.89
N ILE A 124 -0.76 12.75 -14.64
CA ILE A 124 -1.19 13.61 -13.54
C ILE A 124 -0.07 14.61 -13.26
N THR A 125 -0.43 15.88 -13.24
CA THR A 125 0.44 17.02 -12.95
C THR A 125 -0.18 17.84 -11.83
N GLN A 126 0.63 18.36 -10.90
CA GLN A 126 0.20 19.45 -10.04
C GLN A 126 0.53 20.81 -10.70
N PRO A 127 -0.35 21.82 -10.58
CA PRO A 127 -0.07 23.19 -11.00
C PRO A 127 1.06 23.83 -10.19
#